data_AF-A0A078GZK6-F1
#
_entry.id   AF-A0A078GZK6-F1
#
_cell.length_a   1.000
_cell.length_b   1.000
_cell.length_c   1.000
_cell.angle_alpha   90.00
_cell.angle_beta   90.00
_cell.angle_gamma   90.00
#
_symmetry.space_group_name_H-M   'P 1'
#
loop_
_entity.id
_entity.type
_entity.pdbx_description
1 polymer ?
#
loop_
_entity_poly.entity_id
_entity_poly.type
_entity_poly.pdbx_seq_one_letter_code
_entity_poly.pdbx_strand_id
1 'polypeptide(L)'
;MFMTCACTLINYKGKLGALQFTLSNPRCLVFWVLEDAGKCKWSKCVYTIPPLWNKIVGRSDLDIVGVTSGGEVVLATMHLLHPFCIYYYNPKGNTFIRVLIQGLEGFVRARVYTSLDYAENLKHMTEYDKGVNTNIYS
;
A
#
# COMPACT_ATOMS: atom_id res chain seq x y z
N MET A 1 -12.80 -10.37 9.89
CA MET A 1 -12.00 -9.57 8.95
C MET A 1 -12.85 -9.17 7.77
N PHE A 2 -13.15 -7.89 7.57
CA PHE A 2 -13.57 -7.41 6.26
C PHE A 2 -12.33 -6.92 5.52
N MET A 3 -12.27 -7.10 4.21
CA MET A 3 -11.22 -6.50 3.39
C MET A 3 -11.91 -5.73 2.30
N THR A 4 -11.38 -4.57 1.97
CA THR A 4 -12.05 -3.71 1.00
C THR A 4 -11.99 -4.34 -0.37
N CYS A 5 -13.08 -4.19 -1.12
CA CYS A 5 -13.15 -4.60 -2.54
C CYS A 5 -12.58 -3.52 -3.44
N ALA A 6 -11.93 -2.50 -2.87
CA ALA A 6 -11.32 -1.44 -3.65
C ALA A 6 -10.18 -2.03 -4.48
N CYS A 7 -10.12 -1.61 -5.75
CA CYS A 7 -8.99 -1.93 -6.60
C CYS A 7 -7.86 -0.95 -6.31
N THR A 8 -6.68 -1.46 -5.96
CA THR A 8 -5.47 -0.66 -5.79
C THR A 8 -4.58 -0.81 -7.03
N LEU A 9 -4.29 0.30 -7.70
CA LEU A 9 -3.27 0.34 -8.75
C LEU A 9 -1.88 0.29 -8.12
N ILE A 10 -0.99 -0.49 -8.72
CA ILE A 10 0.36 -0.70 -8.21
C ILE A 10 1.40 -0.67 -9.34
N ASN A 11 2.64 -0.40 -8.96
CA ASN A 11 3.79 -0.71 -9.79
C ASN A 11 4.26 -2.13 -9.45
N TYR A 12 4.10 -3.07 -10.39
CA TYR A 12 4.59 -4.43 -10.23
C TYR A 12 5.75 -4.69 -11.17
N LYS A 13 6.97 -4.70 -10.62
CA LYS A 13 8.20 -5.00 -11.36
C LYS A 13 8.37 -4.13 -12.63
N GLY A 14 8.01 -2.85 -12.54
CA GLY A 14 8.10 -1.89 -13.65
C GLY A 14 6.91 -1.92 -14.61
N LYS A 15 5.89 -2.75 -14.36
CA LYS A 15 4.63 -2.77 -15.11
C LYS A 15 3.48 -2.22 -14.26
N LEU A 16 2.49 -1.61 -14.91
CA LEU A 16 1.25 -1.25 -14.25
C LEU A 16 0.48 -2.53 -13.86
N GLY A 17 0.04 -2.59 -12.60
CA GLY A 17 -0.81 -3.67 -12.12
C GLY A 17 -1.99 -3.16 -11.31
N ALA A 18 -2.93 -4.05 -11.03
CA ALA A 18 -4.08 -3.79 -10.16
C ALA A 18 -4.32 -4.98 -9.24
N LEU A 19 -4.57 -4.71 -7.95
CA LEU A 19 -4.95 -5.73 -6.98
C LEU A 19 -6.33 -5.46 -6.40
N GLN A 20 -7.06 -6.53 -6.12
CA GLN A 20 -8.37 -6.47 -5.50
C GLN A 20 -8.67 -7.74 -4.71
N PHE A 21 -9.29 -7.60 -3.53
CA PHE A 21 -9.90 -8.74 -2.85
C PHE A 21 -11.31 -9.02 -3.38
N THR A 22 -11.65 -10.28 -3.55
CA THR A 22 -13.01 -10.70 -3.91
C THR A 22 -13.90 -10.79 -2.68
N LEU A 23 -15.21 -10.61 -2.90
CA LEU A 23 -16.27 -10.90 -1.91
C LEU A 23 -16.65 -12.38 -1.86
N SER A 24 -15.99 -13.25 -2.63
CA SER A 24 -16.30 -14.67 -2.70
C SER A 24 -15.89 -15.42 -1.43
N ASN A 25 -16.45 -16.62 -1.25
CA ASN A 25 -15.99 -17.57 -0.24
C ASN A 25 -15.53 -18.88 -0.93
N PRO A 26 -14.25 -19.28 -0.85
CA PRO A 26 -13.16 -18.58 -0.17
C PRO A 26 -12.85 -17.23 -0.83
N ARG A 27 -12.33 -16.29 -0.02
CA ARG A 27 -11.86 -14.99 -0.54
C ARG A 27 -10.61 -15.21 -1.37
N CYS A 28 -10.45 -14.41 -2.41
CA CYS A 28 -9.29 -14.44 -3.28
C CYS A 28 -8.70 -13.04 -3.41
N LEU A 29 -7.38 -12.99 -3.61
CA LEU A 29 -6.69 -11.83 -4.12
C LEU A 29 -6.54 -11.98 -5.64
N VAL A 30 -7.11 -11.05 -6.38
CA VAL A 30 -6.98 -10.98 -7.84
C VAL A 30 -5.89 -9.98 -8.17
N PHE A 31 -4.97 -10.43 -9.00
CA PHE A 31 -3.83 -9.67 -9.49
C PHE A 31 -3.96 -9.50 -11.00
N TRP A 32 -3.89 -8.27 -11.48
CA TRP A 32 -3.82 -7.96 -12.90
C TRP A 32 -2.48 -7.28 -13.21
N VAL A 33 -1.82 -7.70 -14.30
CA VAL A 33 -0.64 -7.02 -14.84
C VAL A 33 -0.94 -6.60 -16.27
N LEU A 34 -0.65 -5.34 -16.59
CA LEU A 34 -0.72 -4.84 -17.95
C LEU A 34 0.47 -5.37 -18.74
N GLU A 35 0.22 -6.22 -19.73
CA GLU A 35 1.26 -6.80 -20.59
C GLU A 35 1.55 -5.92 -21.80
N ASP A 36 0.50 -5.33 -22.38
CA ASP A 36 0.60 -4.46 -23.55
C ASP A 36 -0.48 -3.37 -23.45
N ALA A 37 -0.03 -2.13 -23.26
CA ALA A 37 -0.92 -0.97 -23.14
C ALA A 37 -1.60 -0.61 -24.47
N GLY A 38 -0.90 -0.76 -25.61
CA GLY A 38 -1.45 -0.41 -26.93
C GLY A 38 -2.55 -1.37 -27.38
N LYS A 39 -2.52 -2.61 -26.90
CA LYS A 39 -3.54 -3.63 -27.16
C LYS A 39 -4.52 -3.85 -26.00
N CYS A 40 -4.43 -3.04 -24.93
CA CYS A 40 -5.22 -3.21 -23.70
C CYS A 40 -5.18 -4.64 -23.15
N LYS A 41 -4.03 -5.32 -23.22
CA LYS A 41 -3.88 -6.72 -22.85
C LYS A 41 -3.44 -6.86 -21.40
N TRP A 42 -4.26 -7.51 -20.59
CA TRP A 42 -3.98 -7.79 -19.19
C TRP A 42 -3.80 -9.28 -18.94
N SER A 43 -2.85 -9.65 -18.08
CA SER A 43 -2.75 -10.99 -17.51
C SER A 43 -3.40 -11.01 -16.13
N LYS A 44 -4.16 -12.08 -15.84
CA LYS A 44 -4.88 -12.27 -14.57
C LYS A 44 -4.25 -13.41 -13.79
N CYS A 45 -3.96 -13.18 -12.52
CA CYS A 45 -3.61 -14.21 -11.55
C CYS A 45 -4.57 -14.13 -10.36
N VAL A 46 -4.93 -15.28 -9.79
CA VAL A 46 -5.87 -15.35 -8.67
C VAL A 46 -5.23 -16.21 -7.59
N TYR A 47 -5.13 -15.66 -6.38
CA TYR A 47 -4.60 -16.34 -5.20
C TYR A 47 -5.71 -16.52 -4.18
N THR A 48 -6.00 -17.76 -3.80
CA THR A 48 -6.99 -18.05 -2.76
C THR A 48 -6.41 -17.69 -1.39
N ILE A 49 -7.15 -16.91 -0.62
CA ILE A 49 -6.76 -16.52 0.73
C ILE A 49 -7.01 -17.69 1.70
N PRO A 50 -6.00 -18.14 2.46
CA PRO A 50 -6.17 -19.24 3.40
C PRO A 50 -7.13 -18.88 4.54
N PRO A 51 -7.96 -19.83 5.01
CA PRO A 51 -8.82 -19.61 6.17
C PRO A 51 -8.06 -19.20 7.44
N LEU A 52 -6.81 -19.65 7.59
CA LEU A 52 -5.94 -19.33 8.72
C LEU A 52 -5.72 -17.82 8.88
N TRP A 53 -5.81 -17.06 7.78
CA TRP A 53 -5.68 -15.60 7.80
C TRP A 53 -6.65 -14.97 8.81
N ASN A 54 -7.92 -15.40 8.85
CA ASN A 54 -8.91 -14.84 9.77
C ASN A 54 -8.45 -14.90 11.25
N LYS A 55 -7.61 -15.87 11.62
CA LYS A 55 -7.04 -15.97 12.98
C LYS A 55 -5.91 -14.97 13.22
N ILE A 56 -5.11 -14.66 12.20
CA ILE A 56 -3.93 -13.78 12.32
C ILE A 56 -4.35 -12.30 12.33
N VAL A 57 -5.29 -11.92 11.45
CA VAL A 57 -5.75 -10.53 11.29
C VAL A 57 -7.00 -10.23 12.12
N GLY A 58 -7.73 -11.25 12.57
CA GLY A 58 -8.88 -11.10 13.44
C GLY A 58 -10.03 -10.33 12.77
N ARG A 59 -10.46 -9.23 13.41
CA ARG A 59 -11.57 -8.38 12.96
C ARG A 59 -11.11 -7.08 12.27
N SER A 60 -9.82 -6.92 11.98
CA SER A 60 -9.32 -5.73 11.30
C SER A 60 -9.85 -5.61 9.88
N ASP A 61 -10.13 -4.37 9.47
CA ASP A 61 -10.49 -4.01 8.11
C ASP A 61 -9.24 -3.54 7.38
N LEU A 62 -8.73 -4.38 6.48
CA LEU A 62 -7.47 -4.14 5.79
C LEU A 62 -7.68 -3.62 4.38
N ASP A 63 -6.83 -2.66 4.02
CA ASP A 63 -6.67 -2.13 2.69
C ASP A 63 -5.34 -2.54 2.07
N ILE A 64 -5.32 -2.62 0.74
CA ILE A 64 -4.10 -2.85 -0.02
C ILE A 64 -3.35 -1.54 -0.12
N VAL A 65 -2.18 -1.49 0.52
CA VAL A 65 -1.24 -0.37 0.45
C VAL A 65 -0.45 -0.44 -0.85
N GLY A 66 -0.01 -1.63 -1.25
CA GLY A 66 0.80 -1.83 -2.43
C GLY A 66 1.49 -3.18 -2.47
N VAL A 67 2.55 -3.29 -3.27
CA VAL A 67 3.36 -4.50 -3.41
C VAL A 67 4.84 -4.15 -3.36
N THR A 68 5.60 -4.89 -2.55
CA THR A 68 7.05 -4.73 -2.43
C THR A 68 7.77 -5.18 -3.71
N SER A 69 9.03 -4.77 -3.88
CA SER A 69 9.88 -5.26 -4.97
C SER A 69 10.02 -6.81 -4.98
N GLY A 70 9.92 -7.43 -3.79
CA GLY A 70 9.88 -8.88 -3.60
C GLY A 70 8.56 -9.56 -4.02
N GLY A 71 7.51 -8.79 -4.30
CA GLY A 71 6.19 -9.29 -4.68
C GLY A 71 5.28 -9.61 -3.48
N GLU A 72 5.58 -9.10 -2.30
CA GLU A 72 4.72 -9.22 -1.12
C GLU A 72 3.68 -8.10 -1.14
N VAL A 73 2.44 -8.46 -0.83
CA VAL A 73 1.32 -7.53 -0.73
C VAL A 73 1.34 -6.91 0.65
N VAL A 74 1.37 -5.59 0.70
CA VAL A 74 1.37 -4.83 1.95
C VAL A 74 -0.05 -4.39 2.27
N LEU A 75 -0.50 -4.68 3.50
CA LEU A 75 -1.83 -4.36 3.98
C LEU A 75 -1.77 -3.60 5.30
N ALA A 76 -2.67 -2.64 5.48
CA ALA A 76 -2.80 -1.87 6.71
C ALA A 76 -4.26 -1.44 6.92
N THR A 77 -4.61 -1.00 8.13
CA THR A 77 -5.91 -0.39 8.41
C THR A 77 -5.88 1.11 8.07
N MET A 78 -6.98 1.68 7.57
CA MET A 78 -7.07 3.15 7.37
C MET A 78 -7.15 3.94 8.68
N HIS A 79 -7.41 3.27 9.80
CA HIS A 79 -7.57 3.90 11.11
C HIS A 79 -6.58 3.32 12.11
N LEU A 80 -6.05 4.16 13.00
CA LEU A 80 -5.31 3.72 14.18
C LEU A 80 -6.26 3.00 15.12
N LEU A 81 -6.20 1.67 15.04
CA LEU A 81 -6.75 0.75 16.01
C LEU A 81 -5.57 0.27 16.85
N HIS A 82 -5.72 0.20 18.17
CA HIS A 82 -4.67 -0.35 19.02
C HIS A 82 -4.86 -1.88 19.12
N PRO A 83 -3.85 -2.70 18.79
CA PRO A 83 -2.55 -2.33 18.22
C PRO A 83 -2.59 -2.05 16.70
N PHE A 84 -1.83 -1.05 16.23
CA PHE A 84 -1.71 -0.75 14.79
C PHE A 84 -0.65 -1.66 14.17
N CYS A 85 -0.99 -2.35 13.08
CA CYS A 85 -0.10 -3.31 12.46
C CYS A 85 -0.07 -3.15 10.95
N ILE A 86 1.13 -3.35 10.38
CA ILE A 86 1.34 -3.55 8.95
C ILE A 86 1.49 -5.05 8.71
N TYR A 87 0.94 -5.51 7.60
CA TYR A 87 0.92 -6.92 7.24
C TYR A 87 1.55 -7.12 5.88
N TYR A 88 2.45 -8.09 5.78
CA TYR A 88 3.09 -8.51 4.53
C TYR A 88 2.59 -9.90 4.18
N TYR A 89 1.97 -10.04 3.02
CA TYR A 89 1.47 -11.31 2.50
C TYR A 89 2.24 -11.72 1.25
N ASN A 90 2.84 -12.91 1.25
CA ASN A 90 3.44 -13.50 0.06
C ASN A 90 2.45 -14.49 -0.58
N PRO A 91 1.82 -14.17 -1.73
CA PRO A 91 0.82 -15.05 -2.34
C PRO A 91 1.40 -16.36 -2.87
N LYS A 92 2.69 -16.38 -3.24
CA LYS A 92 3.36 -17.58 -3.79
C LYS A 92 3.76 -18.56 -2.70
N GLY A 93 4.37 -18.05 -1.63
CA GLY A 93 4.76 -18.84 -0.47
C GLY A 93 3.60 -19.10 0.48
N ASN A 94 2.47 -18.40 0.28
CA ASN A 94 1.33 -18.38 1.17
C ASN A 94 1.71 -18.05 2.63
N THR A 95 2.69 -17.18 2.80
CA THR A 95 3.22 -16.76 4.09
C THR A 95 2.76 -15.37 4.45
N PHE A 96 2.76 -15.08 5.75
CA PHE A 96 2.24 -13.84 6.28
C PHE A 96 3.09 -13.37 7.45
N ILE A 97 3.44 -12.09 7.44
CA ILE A 97 4.19 -11.43 8.49
C ILE A 97 3.34 -10.28 9.02
N ARG A 98 3.20 -10.22 10.35
CA ARG A 98 2.56 -9.11 11.06
C ARG A 98 3.65 -8.29 11.74
N VAL A 99 3.65 -6.98 11.49
CA VAL A 99 4.57 -6.03 12.11
C VAL A 99 3.75 -5.07 12.97
N LEU A 100 4.06 -5.03 14.27
CA LEU A 100 3.50 -4.05 15.19
C LEU A 100 4.22 -2.72 15.01
N ILE A 101 3.47 -1.64 14.85
CA ILE A 101 4.02 -0.29 14.87
C ILE A 101 3.78 0.32 16.25
N GLN A 102 4.85 0.81 16.86
CA GLN A 102 4.84 1.45 18.18
C GLN A 102 4.89 2.98 18.04
N GLY A 103 4.55 3.70 19.12
CA GLY A 103 4.60 5.16 19.18
C GLY A 103 3.34 5.84 18.65
N LEU A 104 2.29 5.07 18.38
CA LEU A 104 1.00 5.55 17.88
C LEU A 104 -0.14 5.34 18.90
N GLU A 105 0.17 4.92 20.12
CA GLU A 105 -0.79 4.52 21.15
C GLU A 105 -1.65 5.69 21.65
N GLY A 106 -1.13 6.91 21.59
CA GLY A 106 -1.86 8.12 21.97
C GLY A 106 -2.92 8.59 20.95
N PHE A 107 -2.91 8.04 19.74
CA PHE A 107 -3.81 8.45 18.66
C PHE A 107 -4.89 7.39 18.45
N VAL A 108 -6.11 7.69 18.88
CA VAL A 108 -7.24 6.76 18.79
C VAL A 108 -8.12 7.11 17.58
N ARG A 109 -8.38 6.13 16.71
CA ARG A 109 -9.26 6.25 15.51
C ARG A 109 -8.84 7.31 14.49
N ALA A 110 -7.68 7.93 14.66
CA ALA A 110 -7.12 8.84 13.67
C ALA A 110 -6.93 8.11 12.34
N ARG A 111 -7.18 8.81 11.24
CA ARG A 111 -6.99 8.28 9.89
C ARG A 111 -5.49 8.22 9.59
N VAL A 112 -5.05 7.12 9.00
CA VAL A 112 -3.66 6.90 8.60
C VAL A 112 -3.61 6.70 7.10
N TYR A 113 -2.61 7.32 6.48
CA TYR A 113 -2.23 7.05 5.11
C TYR A 113 -0.90 6.32 5.14
N THR A 114 -0.93 5.04 4.74
CA THR A 114 0.29 4.25 4.59
C THR A 114 0.69 4.30 3.13
N SER A 115 1.96 4.57 2.86
CA SER A 115 2.53 4.53 1.51
C SER A 115 3.77 3.65 1.51
N LEU A 116 4.04 3.03 0.36
CA LEU A 116 5.23 2.21 0.15
C LEU A 116 6.29 3.05 -0.54
N ASP A 117 7.56 2.79 -0.22
CA ASP A 117 8.73 3.41 -0.85
C ASP A 117 8.69 4.96 -0.86
N TYR A 118 8.14 5.55 0.21
CA TYR A 118 8.12 6.99 0.37
C TYR A 118 9.56 7.53 0.51
N ALA A 119 9.97 8.32 -0.49
CA ALA A 119 11.22 9.07 -0.47
C ALA A 119 10.91 10.56 -0.38
N GLU A 120 11.35 11.21 0.69
CA GLU A 120 11.26 12.66 0.81
C GLU A 120 12.25 13.31 -0.15
N ASN A 121 11.74 14.00 -1.18
CA ASN A 121 12.54 14.94 -1.94
C ASN A 121 12.66 16.25 -1.13
N LEU A 122 13.59 16.28 -0.17
CA LEU A 122 13.96 17.51 0.53
C LEU A 122 14.77 18.41 -0.41
N LYS A 123 14.09 19.16 -1.30
CA LYS A 123 14.74 20.31 -1.95
C LYS A 123 14.99 21.36 -0.87
N HIS A 124 16.26 21.57 -0.51
CA HIS A 124 16.65 22.66 0.37
C HIS A 124 16.22 24.00 -0.26
N MET A 125 15.34 24.72 0.44
CA MET A 125 14.69 25.95 0.02
C MET A 125 15.62 27.19 0.13
N THR A 126 16.92 27.02 -0.12
CA THR A 126 17.95 28.06 0.12
C THR A 126 18.34 28.88 -1.12
N GLU A 127 17.75 28.64 -2.30
CA GLU A 127 18.17 29.34 -3.53
C GLU A 127 17.20 30.42 -4.03
N TYR A 128 16.10 30.72 -3.34
CA TYR A 128 15.14 31.74 -3.79
C TYR A 128 15.46 33.20 -3.38
N ASP A 129 16.48 33.45 -2.56
CA ASP A 129 16.79 34.81 -2.04
C ASP A 129 17.95 35.55 -2.73
N LYS A 130 18.44 35.08 -3.89
CA LYS A 130 19.43 35.84 -4.68
C LYS A 130 18.78 36.51 -5.89
N GLY A 131 18.04 37.60 -5.64
CA GLY A 131 17.38 38.29 -6.74
C GLY A 131 16.64 39.59 -6.45
N VAL A 132 17.13 40.46 -5.56
CA VAL A 132 16.75 41.89 -5.60
C VAL A 132 17.99 42.74 -5.50
N ASN A 133 18.47 43.22 -6.65
CA ASN A 133 19.52 44.22 -6.75
C ASN A 133 18.83 45.60 -6.75
N THR A 134 18.70 46.24 -5.59
CA THR A 134 18.24 47.63 -5.51
C THR A 134 19.35 48.56 -5.96
N ASN A 135 19.32 48.98 -7.22
CA ASN A 135 20.08 50.13 -7.68
C ASN A 135 19.42 51.41 -7.15
N ILE A 136 19.96 51.92 -6.03
CA ILE A 136 19.78 53.28 -5.56
C ILE A 136 20.88 54.11 -6.21
N TYR A 137 20.53 55.10 -7.04
CA TYR A 137 21.33 56.32 -7.21
C TYR A 137 20.38 57.52 -7.37
N SER A 138 20.52 58.41 -6.37
CA SER A 138 20.25 59.87 -6.27
C SER A 138 19.30 60.55 -7.25
#